data_AF-A0A353YCJ8-F1
#
_entry.id   AF-A0A353YCJ8-F1
#
_cell.length_a   1.000
_cell.length_b   1.000
_cell.length_c   1.000
_cell.angle_alpha   90.00
_cell.angle_beta   90.00
_cell.angle_gamma   90.00
#
_symmetry.space_group_name_H-M   'P 1'
#
loop_
_entity.id
_entity.type
_entity.pdbx_description
1 polymer ?
#
loop_
_entity_poly.entity_id
_entity_poly.type
_entity_poly.pdbx_seq_one_letter_code
_entity_poly.pdbx_strand_id
1 'polypeptide(L)'
;DPKLFKRLEEKALAKAVDEVEKAAAAAIAKEDFAAAMAAMAKLRAPVDEFFDHVTVNASEAALRANRLRLLNRIRATTLTVADFSKIEG
;
A
#
# COMPACT_ATOMS: atom_id res chain seq x y z
N ASP A 1 -10.08 -8.50 3.93
CA ASP A 1 -10.14 -9.96 4.08
C ASP A 1 -9.58 -10.60 2.82
N PRO A 2 -8.46 -11.33 2.89
CA PRO A 2 -7.83 -11.93 1.72
C PRO A 2 -8.72 -12.89 0.93
N LYS A 3 -9.77 -13.42 1.59
CA LYS A 3 -10.74 -14.34 1.00
C LYS A 3 -11.68 -13.67 -0.02
N LEU A 4 -11.82 -12.35 0.02
CA LEU A 4 -12.67 -11.58 -0.88
C LEU A 4 -11.90 -11.02 -2.10
N PHE A 5 -10.59 -11.26 -2.20
CA PHE A 5 -9.81 -10.88 -3.38
C PHE A 5 -10.21 -11.78 -4.55
N LYS A 6 -10.98 -11.22 -5.49
CA LYS A 6 -11.39 -11.92 -6.71
C LYS A 6 -10.30 -11.87 -7.79
N ARG A 7 -9.36 -10.95 -7.65
CA ARG A 7 -8.35 -10.60 -8.66
C ARG A 7 -6.94 -10.81 -8.09
N LEU A 8 -6.01 -11.24 -8.95
CA LEU A 8 -4.63 -11.52 -8.55
C LEU A 8 -3.89 -10.23 -8.18
N GLU A 9 -4.26 -9.15 -8.82
CA GLU A 9 -3.76 -7.79 -8.66
C GLU A 9 -4.06 -7.27 -7.24
N GLU A 10 -5.22 -7.61 -6.65
CA GLU A 10 -5.56 -7.26 -5.26
C GLU A 10 -4.63 -7.98 -4.26
N LYS A 11 -4.29 -9.24 -4.53
CA LYS A 11 -3.36 -10.03 -3.72
C LYS A 11 -1.93 -9.55 -3.90
N ALA A 12 -1.52 -9.24 -5.13
CA ALA A 12 -0.21 -8.71 -5.45
C ALA A 12 0.01 -7.36 -4.76
N LEU A 13 -0.98 -6.46 -4.82
CA LEU A 13 -0.94 -5.19 -4.13
C LEU A 13 -0.89 -5.36 -2.61
N ALA A 14 -1.73 -6.23 -2.02
CA ALA A 14 -1.68 -6.51 -0.59
C ALA A 14 -0.31 -7.01 -0.14
N LYS A 15 0.29 -7.92 -0.90
CA LYS A 15 1.63 -8.46 -0.61
C LYS A 15 2.71 -7.39 -0.74
N ALA A 16 2.65 -6.58 -1.80
CA ALA A 16 3.60 -5.49 -2.01
C ALA A 16 3.54 -4.46 -0.88
N VAL A 17 2.33 -4.14 -0.39
CA VAL A 17 2.12 -3.27 0.77
C VAL A 17 2.78 -3.87 2.01
N ASP A 18 2.53 -5.15 2.31
CA ASP A 18 3.14 -5.80 3.48
C ASP A 18 4.69 -5.82 3.40
N GLU A 19 5.25 -6.02 2.21
CA GLU A 19 6.70 -6.01 1.99
C GLU A 19 7.29 -4.60 2.17
N VAL A 20 6.63 -3.58 1.62
CA VAL A 20 7.09 -2.19 1.72
C VAL A 20 6.92 -1.65 3.12
N GLU A 21 5.85 -1.99 3.82
CA GLU A 21 5.62 -1.61 5.21
C GLU A 21 6.73 -2.15 6.13
N LYS A 22 7.15 -3.40 5.91
CA LYS A 22 8.32 -3.98 6.60
C LYS A 22 9.64 -3.32 6.22
N ALA A 23 9.86 -3.09 4.93
CA ALA A 23 11.09 -2.46 4.45
C ALA A 23 11.22 -1.02 4.97
N ALA A 24 10.13 -0.25 4.91
CA ALA A 24 10.07 1.11 5.42
C ALA A 24 10.26 1.14 6.93
N ALA A 25 9.61 0.27 7.70
CA ALA A 25 9.81 0.19 9.15
C ALA A 25 11.27 -0.15 9.52
N ALA A 26 11.89 -1.09 8.80
CA ALA A 26 13.30 -1.44 9.01
C ALA A 26 14.27 -0.32 8.62
N ALA A 27 13.94 0.45 7.58
CA ALA A 27 14.70 1.60 7.13
C ALA A 27 14.57 2.79 8.11
N ILE A 28 13.36 3.10 8.57
CA ILE A 28 13.08 4.09 9.61
C ILE A 28 13.83 3.76 10.91
N ALA A 29 13.85 2.48 11.32
CA ALA A 29 14.58 2.04 12.51
C ALA A 29 16.11 2.22 12.38
N LYS A 30 16.63 2.40 11.16
CA LYS A 30 18.03 2.69 10.85
C LYS A 30 18.26 4.16 10.46
N GLU A 31 17.25 5.01 10.59
CA GLU A 31 17.26 6.41 10.15
C GLU A 31 17.57 6.56 8.64
N ASP A 32 17.29 5.51 7.85
CA ASP A 32 17.50 5.48 6.40
C ASP A 32 16.20 5.81 5.66
N PHE A 33 15.82 7.08 5.69
CA PHE A 33 14.59 7.56 5.05
C PHE A 33 14.64 7.50 3.52
N ALA A 34 15.84 7.55 2.93
CA ALA A 34 16.04 7.40 1.49
C ALA A 34 15.60 5.98 1.05
N ALA A 35 16.01 4.95 1.78
CA ALA A 35 15.55 3.59 1.53
C ALA A 35 14.05 3.42 1.77
N ALA A 36 13.48 4.08 2.79
CA ALA A 36 12.03 4.07 3.03
C ALA A 36 11.26 4.70 1.86
N MET A 37 11.67 5.88 1.37
CA MET A 37 11.06 6.53 0.21
C MET A 37 11.22 5.70 -1.08
N ALA A 38 12.39 5.08 -1.29
CA ALA A 38 12.61 4.20 -2.42
C ALA A 38 11.73 2.94 -2.38
N ALA A 39 11.49 2.38 -1.19
CA ALA A 39 10.55 1.28 -1.00
C ALA A 39 9.11 1.70 -1.33
N MET A 40 8.70 2.89 -0.86
CA MET A 40 7.38 3.46 -1.18
C MET A 40 7.19 3.70 -2.68
N ALA A 41 8.22 4.13 -3.41
CA ALA A 41 8.16 4.31 -4.86
C ALA A 41 7.83 3.00 -5.60
N LYS A 42 8.24 1.83 -5.06
CA LYS A 42 7.93 0.52 -5.63
C LYS A 42 6.45 0.15 -5.52
N LEU A 43 5.68 0.76 -4.62
CA LEU A 43 4.22 0.56 -4.55
C LEU A 43 3.49 1.17 -5.74
N ARG A 44 4.10 2.12 -6.47
CA ARG A 44 3.42 2.79 -7.58
C ARG A 44 2.98 1.82 -8.68
N ALA A 45 3.86 0.93 -9.10
CA ALA A 45 3.54 -0.07 -10.14
C ALA A 45 2.36 -1.00 -9.78
N PRO A 46 2.36 -1.70 -8.63
CA PRO A 46 1.23 -2.56 -8.25
C PRO A 46 -0.05 -1.77 -7.92
N VAL A 47 0.06 -0.50 -7.51
CA VAL A 47 -1.11 0.37 -7.32
C VAL A 47 -1.73 0.74 -8.67
N ASP A 48 -0.93 1.18 -9.64
CA ASP A 48 -1.42 1.53 -10.98
C ASP A 48 -2.08 0.30 -11.64
N GLU A 49 -1.43 -0.87 -11.59
CA GLU A 49 -1.98 -2.14 -12.09
C GLU A 49 -3.32 -2.51 -11.42
N PHE A 50 -3.42 -2.32 -10.10
CA PHE A 50 -4.67 -2.53 -9.39
C PHE A 50 -5.75 -1.56 -9.88
N PHE A 51 -5.46 -0.28 -10.10
CA PHE A 51 -6.47 0.66 -10.58
C PHE A 51 -6.90 0.38 -12.03
N ASP A 52 -5.98 -0.08 -12.88
CA ASP A 52 -6.27 -0.45 -14.26
C ASP A 52 -7.15 -1.69 -14.36
N HIS A 53 -6.92 -2.68 -13.49
CA HIS A 53 -7.63 -3.95 -13.54
C HIS A 53 -8.79 -4.07 -12.55
N VAL A 54 -8.82 -3.26 -11.49
CA VAL A 54 -9.74 -3.43 -10.35
C VAL A 54 -10.60 -2.17 -10.15
N THR A 55 -11.88 -2.28 -10.51
CA THR A 55 -12.85 -1.20 -10.26
C THR A 55 -13.18 -1.08 -8.76
N VAL A 56 -12.64 -0.07 -8.07
CA VAL A 56 -12.85 0.15 -6.63
C VAL A 56 -14.34 0.26 -6.28
N ASN A 57 -15.10 1.00 -7.09
CA ASN A 57 -16.54 1.16 -6.91
C ASN A 57 -17.34 -0.03 -7.49
N ALA A 58 -17.01 -1.24 -7.04
CA ALA A 58 -17.73 -2.44 -7.44
C ALA A 58 -19.18 -2.42 -6.95
N SER A 59 -20.08 -2.98 -7.75
CA SER A 59 -21.52 -3.11 -7.45
C SER A 59 -21.74 -3.85 -6.12
N GLU A 60 -20.92 -4.86 -5.85
CA GLU A 60 -20.97 -5.63 -4.61
C GLU A 60 -20.36 -4.85 -3.43
N ALA A 61 -21.16 -4.63 -2.37
CA ALA A 61 -20.75 -3.88 -1.19
C ALA A 61 -19.56 -4.51 -0.44
N ALA A 62 -19.50 -5.85 -0.36
CA ALA A 62 -18.40 -6.56 0.32
C ALA A 62 -17.05 -6.36 -0.41
N LEU A 63 -17.05 -6.43 -1.75
CA LEU A 63 -15.87 -6.19 -2.58
C LEU A 63 -15.40 -4.74 -2.48
N ARG A 64 -16.32 -3.79 -2.59
CA ARG A 64 -16.05 -2.36 -2.45
C ARG A 64 -15.43 -2.02 -1.09
N ALA A 65 -16.00 -2.56 0.00
CA ALA A 65 -15.44 -2.38 1.34
C ALA A 65 -14.02 -2.96 1.46
N ASN A 66 -13.76 -4.11 0.85
CA ASN A 66 -12.43 -4.72 0.86
C ASN A 66 -11.39 -3.90 0.08
N ARG A 67 -11.76 -3.38 -1.09
CA ARG A 67 -10.92 -2.52 -1.93
C ARG A 67 -10.61 -1.18 -1.26
N LEU A 68 -11.63 -0.56 -0.65
CA LEU A 68 -11.46 0.65 0.17
C LEU A 68 -10.53 0.41 1.36
N ARG A 69 -10.63 -0.74 2.03
CA ARG A 69 -9.70 -1.12 3.11
C ARG A 69 -8.27 -1.25 2.60
N LEU A 70 -8.07 -1.84 1.43
CA LEU A 70 -6.74 -1.98 0.83
C LEU A 70 -6.12 -0.62 0.50
N LEU A 71 -6.90 0.28 -0.08
CA LEU A 71 -6.50 1.67 -0.34
C LEU A 71 -6.18 2.45 0.93
N ASN A 72 -7.02 2.29 1.96
CA ASN A 72 -6.76 2.92 3.26
C ASN A 72 -5.48 2.40 3.92
N ARG A 73 -5.14 1.11 3.77
CA ARG A 73 -3.86 0.57 4.24
C ARG A 73 -2.68 1.22 3.53
N ILE A 74 -2.71 1.27 2.20
CA ILE A 74 -1.64 1.96 1.41
C ILE A 74 -1.48 3.39 1.87
N ARG A 75 -2.59 4.11 2.01
CA ARG A 75 -2.60 5.49 2.51
C ARG A 75 -1.99 5.59 3.91
N ALA A 76 -2.33 4.69 4.82
CA ALA A 76 -1.78 4.65 6.18
C ALA A 76 -0.26 4.40 6.17
N THR A 77 0.21 3.39 5.42
CA THR A 77 1.65 3.10 5.27
C THR A 77 2.41 4.29 4.69
N THR A 78 1.85 4.94 3.67
CA THR A 78 2.44 6.14 3.06
C THR A 78 2.46 7.31 4.03
N LEU A 79 1.38 7.51 4.79
CA LEU A 79 1.31 8.54 5.83
C LEU A 79 2.36 8.32 6.90
N THR A 80 2.56 7.09 7.37
CA THR A 80 3.60 6.81 8.37
C THR A 80 4.97 7.25 7.87
N VAL A 81 5.38 6.84 6.67
CA VAL A 81 6.66 7.25 6.08
C VAL A 81 6.73 8.76 5.83
N ALA A 82 5.64 9.37 5.34
CA ALA A 82 5.59 10.80 5.03
C ALA A 82 5.51 11.69 6.29
N ASP A 83 4.94 11.22 7.39
CA ASP A 83 4.87 11.96 8.66
C ASP A 83 6.25 12.03 9.30
N PHE A 84 7.01 10.92 9.27
CA PHE A 84 8.42 10.95 9.68
C PHE A 84 9.25 11.93 8.84
N SER A 85 8.99 12.04 7.53
CA SER A 85 9.68 13.04 6.68
C SER A 85 9.41 14.50 7.05
N LYS A 86 8.37 14.80 7.86
CA LYS A 86 8.06 16.16 8.32
C LYS A 86 8.67 16.52 9.67
N ILE A 87 9.15 15.54 10.45
CA ILE A 87 9.71 15.77 11.79
C ILE A 87 11.20 16.18 11.71
N GLU A 88 11.90 15.85 10.62
CA GLU A 88 13.29 16.30 10.34
C GLU A 88 13.36 17.45 9.32
N GLY A 89 12.44 18.42 9.42
CA GLY A 89 12.48 19.67 8.66
C GLY A 89 12.98 20.84 9.48
#